data_AF-A0A1M5JIL2-F1
#
_entry.id   AF-A0A1M5JIL2-F1
#
_cell.length_a   1.000
_cell.length_b   1.000
_cell.length_c   1.000
_cell.angle_alpha   90.00
_cell.angle_beta   90.00
_cell.angle_gamma   90.00
#
_symmetry.space_group_name_H-M   'P 1'
#
loop_
_entity.id
_entity.type
_entity.pdbx_description
1 polymer ?
#
loop_
_entity_poly.entity_id
_entity_poly.type
_entity_poly.pdbx_seq_one_letter_code
_entity_poly.pdbx_strand_id
1 'polypeptide(L)'
;MSSRAFEYIDGLTDDELDDLYKNLISFADFRLNFITTQGMSAKDFVGRAIRKVLDENSDDHRSWDPDTNPSFTNFLKGCISSEISNHFNLKSTSSTYHASNEQSADSFFDLLESDVSVLEEVHGKDLRDQLFDHLVEIDEELAELLFFEEEGYSADEIAGKLNYDSRQKVYNAKKRLRRACEKFIDNLKN
;
A
#
# COMPACT_ATOMS: atom_id res chain seq x y z
N MET A 1 7.38 21.36 23.20
CA MET A 1 6.46 21.98 22.24
C MET A 1 5.56 20.87 21.77
N SER A 2 4.26 21.10 21.59
CA SER A 2 3.37 20.07 21.05
C SER A 2 3.72 19.85 19.58
N SER A 3 3.81 18.60 19.09
CA SER A 3 3.98 18.38 17.65
C SER A 3 2.82 18.98 16.88
N ARG A 4 3.10 19.43 15.65
CA ARG A 4 2.08 19.91 14.70
C ARG A 4 1.00 18.84 14.43
N ALA A 5 1.38 17.56 14.50
CA ALA A 5 0.44 16.44 14.39
C ALA A 5 -0.51 16.35 15.59
N PHE A 6 0.00 16.56 16.81
CA PHE A 6 -0.83 16.61 18.01
C PHE A 6 -1.78 17.80 17.97
N GLU A 7 -1.30 18.99 17.57
CA GLU A 7 -2.14 20.18 17.42
C GLU A 7 -3.25 20.00 16.38
N TYR A 8 -2.98 19.28 15.29
CA TYR A 8 -3.98 18.95 14.29
C TYR A 8 -5.04 17.99 14.82
N ILE A 9 -4.64 16.90 15.48
CA ILE A 9 -5.59 15.94 16.05
C ILE A 9 -6.43 16.56 17.16
N ASP A 10 -5.84 17.38 18.02
CA ASP A 10 -6.55 18.09 19.11
C ASP A 10 -7.56 19.13 18.57
N GLY A 11 -7.35 19.59 17.34
CA GLY A 11 -8.26 20.50 16.64
C GLY A 11 -9.45 19.83 15.95
N LEU A 12 -9.49 18.49 15.87
CA LEU A 12 -10.60 17.75 15.27
C LEU A 12 -11.73 17.53 16.27
N THR A 13 -12.96 17.54 15.79
CA THR A 13 -14.12 17.05 16.55
C THR A 13 -14.07 15.52 16.69
N ASP A 14 -14.82 14.98 17.65
CA ASP A 14 -14.93 13.52 17.85
C ASP A 14 -15.40 12.80 16.57
N ASP A 15 -16.34 13.40 15.82
CA ASP A 15 -16.86 12.86 14.57
C ASP A 15 -15.78 12.86 13.46
N GLU A 16 -15.04 13.97 13.31
CA GLU A 16 -13.95 14.07 12.33
C GLU A 16 -12.80 13.12 12.66
N LEU A 17 -12.52 12.92 13.95
CA LEU A 17 -11.51 11.97 14.41
C LEU A 17 -11.92 10.52 14.13
N ASP A 18 -13.20 10.18 14.37
CA ASP A 18 -13.75 8.86 14.07
C ASP A 18 -13.76 8.58 12.56
N ASP A 19 -14.12 9.57 11.74
CA ASP A 19 -14.08 9.46 10.29
C ASP A 19 -12.63 9.33 9.76
N LEU A 20 -11.69 10.10 10.30
CA LEU A 20 -10.27 9.92 10.00
C LEU A 20 -9.82 8.49 10.31
N TYR A 21 -10.16 7.97 11.50
CA TYR A 21 -9.75 6.64 11.91
C TYR A 21 -10.38 5.53 11.05
N LYS A 22 -11.68 5.63 10.72
CA LYS A 22 -12.36 4.73 9.78
C LYS A 22 -11.74 4.75 8.40
N ASN A 23 -11.39 5.92 7.89
CA ASN A 23 -10.76 6.08 6.58
C ASN A 23 -9.37 5.44 6.54
N LEU A 24 -8.58 5.60 7.61
CA LEU A 24 -7.26 4.98 7.73
C LEU A 24 -7.36 3.45 7.90
N ILE A 25 -8.32 2.95 8.68
CA ILE A 25 -8.56 1.51 8.79
C ILE A 25 -8.99 0.95 7.45
N SER A 26 -9.94 1.59 6.76
CA SER A 26 -10.41 1.14 5.44
C SER A 26 -9.27 1.10 4.43
N PHE A 27 -8.37 2.10 4.46
CA PHE A 27 -7.15 2.10 3.66
C PHE A 27 -6.20 0.95 4.03
N ALA A 28 -5.97 0.70 5.32
CA ALA A 28 -5.12 -0.39 5.78
C ALA A 28 -5.73 -1.77 5.46
N ASP A 29 -7.04 -1.97 5.69
CA ASP A 29 -7.78 -3.18 5.32
C ASP A 29 -7.74 -3.41 3.82
N PHE A 30 -7.93 -2.35 3.02
CA PHE A 30 -7.73 -2.43 1.57
C PHE A 30 -6.33 -2.95 1.25
N ARG A 31 -5.28 -2.38 1.84
CA ARG A 31 -3.88 -2.80 1.61
C ARG A 31 -3.58 -4.22 2.11
N LEU A 32 -4.24 -4.66 3.18
CA LEU A 32 -4.02 -5.96 3.82
C LEU A 32 -4.87 -7.08 3.24
N ASN A 33 -5.98 -6.79 2.57
CA ASN A 33 -6.76 -7.80 1.84
C ASN A 33 -5.96 -8.50 0.73
N PHE A 34 -4.82 -7.93 0.36
CA PHE A 34 -3.87 -8.47 -0.60
C PHE A 34 -2.69 -9.20 0.06
N ILE A 35 -2.65 -9.38 1.39
CA ILE A 35 -1.51 -10.02 2.09
C ILE A 35 -1.99 -10.83 3.31
N THR A 36 -1.49 -12.06 3.51
CA THR A 36 -1.76 -12.80 4.76
C THR A 36 -1.26 -12.00 5.96
N THR A 37 -2.17 -11.55 6.81
CA THR A 37 -1.90 -10.57 7.89
C THR A 37 -0.99 -11.04 9.01
N GLN A 38 -0.59 -12.32 9.03
CA GLN A 38 0.26 -12.93 10.08
C GLN A 38 -0.21 -12.64 11.52
N GLY A 39 -1.52 -12.44 11.71
CA GLY A 39 -2.12 -12.13 13.01
C GLY A 39 -2.19 -10.64 13.38
N MET A 40 -1.85 -9.72 12.47
CA MET A 40 -2.01 -8.27 12.66
C MET A 40 -3.22 -7.72 11.90
N SER A 41 -4.15 -7.06 12.59
CA SER A 41 -5.28 -6.39 11.96
C SER A 41 -4.90 -5.04 11.35
N ALA A 42 -5.71 -4.51 10.44
CA ALA A 42 -5.58 -3.13 9.95
C ALA A 42 -5.49 -2.12 11.09
N LYS A 43 -6.30 -2.30 12.14
CA LYS A 43 -6.26 -1.47 13.34
C LYS A 43 -4.88 -1.44 14.00
N ASP A 44 -4.15 -2.56 13.98
CA ASP A 44 -2.80 -2.63 14.53
C ASP A 44 -1.80 -1.81 13.71
N PHE A 45 -1.91 -1.84 12.38
CA PHE A 45 -1.06 -1.02 11.50
C PHE A 45 -1.38 0.47 11.63
N VAL A 46 -2.67 0.83 11.64
CA VAL A 46 -3.10 2.22 11.88
C VAL A 46 -2.64 2.72 13.25
N GLY A 47 -2.84 1.93 14.30
CA GLY A 47 -2.42 2.28 15.65
C GLY A 47 -0.90 2.50 15.76
N ARG A 48 -0.09 1.67 15.09
CA ARG A 48 1.37 1.85 15.02
C ARG A 48 1.77 3.11 14.28
N ALA A 49 1.13 3.40 13.15
CA ALA A 49 1.40 4.60 12.38
C ALA A 49 1.06 5.86 13.18
N ILE A 50 -0.11 5.91 13.83
CA ILE A 50 -0.50 7.04 14.69
C ILE A 50 0.46 7.18 15.88
N ARG A 51 0.82 6.08 16.54
CA ARG A 51 1.80 6.09 17.64
C ARG A 51 3.12 6.70 17.20
N LYS A 52 3.65 6.30 16.05
CA LYS A 52 4.91 6.84 15.48
C LYS A 52 4.83 8.33 15.20
N VAL A 53 3.66 8.84 14.85
CA VAL A 53 3.46 10.27 14.56
C VAL A 53 3.27 11.10 15.82
N LEU A 54 2.69 10.53 16.89
CA LEU A 54 2.38 11.26 18.12
C LEU A 54 3.41 11.09 19.24
N ASP A 55 4.14 9.96 19.27
CA ASP A 55 5.14 9.67 20.29
C ASP A 55 6.51 10.24 19.87
N GLU A 56 6.73 11.51 20.18
CA GLU A 56 7.97 12.24 19.88
C GLU A 56 9.22 11.63 20.55
N ASN A 57 9.04 10.83 21.61
CA ASN A 57 10.14 10.20 22.33
C ASN A 57 10.51 8.82 21.77
N SER A 58 9.82 8.36 20.72
CA SER A 58 10.13 7.09 20.09
C SER A 58 11.24 7.21 19.06
N ASP A 59 12.17 6.26 19.04
CA ASP A 59 13.26 6.19 18.06
C ASP A 59 12.76 6.03 16.60
N ASP A 60 11.49 5.67 16.43
CA ASP A 60 10.82 5.50 15.14
C ASP A 60 9.82 6.63 14.81
N HIS A 61 9.94 7.78 15.50
CA HIS A 61 9.06 8.92 15.33
C HIS A 61 9.07 9.48 13.90
N ARG A 62 7.88 9.83 13.39
CA ARG A 62 7.71 10.47 12.08
C ARG A 62 7.07 11.84 12.25
N SER A 63 7.85 12.87 11.92
CA SER A 63 7.39 14.26 11.96
C SER A 63 6.55 14.59 10.74
N TRP A 64 5.35 15.10 10.99
CA TRP A 64 4.50 15.69 9.96
C TRP A 64 4.76 17.19 9.85
N ASP A 65 4.95 17.64 8.62
CA ASP A 65 5.08 19.06 8.32
C ASP A 65 4.03 19.49 7.28
N PRO A 66 3.03 20.33 7.66
CA PRO A 66 1.99 20.79 6.76
C PRO A 66 2.51 21.66 5.61
N ASP A 67 3.70 22.28 5.77
CA ASP A 67 4.30 23.11 4.73
C ASP A 67 4.83 22.27 3.55
N THR A 68 5.20 21.01 3.81
CA THR A 68 5.73 20.07 2.80
C THR A 68 4.75 18.97 2.42
N ASN A 69 3.88 18.55 3.34
CA ASN A 69 2.80 17.60 3.09
C ASN A 69 1.48 18.11 3.71
N PRO A 70 0.69 18.91 2.97
CA PRO A 70 -0.46 19.63 3.53
C PRO A 70 -1.58 18.73 4.08
N SER A 71 -1.68 17.48 3.58
CA SER A 71 -2.73 16.55 4.00
C SER A 71 -2.20 15.60 5.07
N PHE A 72 -2.66 15.80 6.30
CA PHE A 72 -2.33 14.91 7.43
C PHE A 72 -2.78 13.47 7.17
N THR A 73 -3.95 13.29 6.58
CA THR A 73 -4.49 11.99 6.20
C THR A 73 -3.58 11.27 5.20
N ASN A 74 -3.07 11.97 4.18
CA ASN A 74 -2.16 11.36 3.20
C ASN A 74 -0.81 11.01 3.82
N PHE A 75 -0.31 11.87 4.72
CA PHE A 75 0.88 11.56 5.50
C PHE A 75 0.72 10.28 6.34
N LEU A 76 -0.42 10.12 7.04
CA LEU A 76 -0.72 8.91 7.79
C LEU A 76 -0.89 7.68 6.90
N LYS A 77 -1.53 7.81 5.73
CA LYS A 77 -1.60 6.74 4.72
C LYS A 77 -0.20 6.27 4.30
N GLY A 78 0.74 7.20 4.03
CA GLY A 78 2.14 6.85 3.73
C GLY A 78 2.87 6.17 4.90
N CYS A 79 2.59 6.58 6.14
CA CYS A 79 3.12 5.90 7.32
C CYS A 79 2.59 4.46 7.44
N ILE A 80 1.28 4.26 7.25
CA ILE A 80 0.62 2.94 7.24
C ILE A 80 1.21 2.05 6.14
N SER A 81 1.38 2.59 4.92
CA SER A 81 2.05 1.88 3.82
C SER A 81 3.42 1.38 4.23
N SER A 82 4.23 2.24 4.85
CA SER A 82 5.57 1.89 5.31
C SER A 82 5.53 0.80 6.39
N GLU A 83 4.58 0.84 7.32
CA GLU A 83 4.41 -0.20 8.34
C GLU A 83 4.06 -1.56 7.73
N ILE A 84 3.11 -1.57 6.78
CA ILE A 84 2.70 -2.77 6.05
C ILE A 84 3.92 -3.34 5.30
N SER A 85 4.59 -2.52 4.49
CA SER A 85 5.78 -2.93 3.73
C SER A 85 6.90 -3.46 4.64
N ASN A 86 7.19 -2.78 5.75
CA ASN A 86 8.22 -3.23 6.69
C ASN A 86 7.85 -4.57 7.33
N HIS A 87 6.60 -4.74 7.75
CA HIS A 87 6.14 -5.97 8.39
C HIS A 87 6.30 -7.20 7.47
N PHE A 88 6.05 -7.04 6.16
CA PHE A 88 6.15 -8.14 5.20
C PHE A 88 7.56 -8.31 4.61
N ASN A 89 8.34 -7.23 4.44
CA ASN A 89 9.72 -7.31 3.96
C ASN A 89 10.72 -7.83 5.02
N LEU A 90 10.40 -7.70 6.32
CA LEU A 90 11.23 -8.21 7.41
C LEU A 90 11.40 -9.74 7.41
N LYS A 91 10.60 -10.50 6.65
CA LYS A 91 10.81 -11.95 6.45
C LYS A 91 11.84 -12.29 5.37
N SER A 92 12.25 -11.34 4.52
CA SER A 92 13.23 -11.59 3.46
C SER A 92 14.67 -11.20 3.85
N THR A 93 14.92 -10.74 5.08
CA THR A 93 16.25 -10.34 5.54
C THR A 93 16.61 -11.01 6.85
N SER A 94 17.23 -12.20 6.75
CA SER A 94 18.34 -12.52 7.64
C SER A 94 19.34 -11.37 7.56
N SER A 95 19.56 -10.69 8.70
CA SER A 95 20.60 -9.71 9.02
C SER A 95 21.41 -9.10 7.86
N THR A 96 21.44 -7.77 7.75
CA THR A 96 22.68 -6.97 7.92
C THR A 96 22.33 -5.48 7.93
N TYR A 97 23.00 -4.78 8.83
CA TYR A 97 23.06 -3.34 9.06
C TYR A 97 23.32 -2.46 7.81
N HIS A 98 22.78 -1.23 7.86
CA HIS A 98 23.13 0.01 7.16
C HIS A 98 23.93 -0.06 5.85
N ALA A 99 23.28 0.36 4.76
CA ALA A 99 23.86 1.31 3.82
C ALA A 99 22.73 2.07 3.10
N SER A 100 22.73 3.38 3.26
CA SER A 100 22.04 4.33 2.40
C SER A 100 22.38 4.07 0.94
N ASN A 101 21.42 3.60 0.16
CA ASN A 101 21.39 3.83 -1.28
C ASN A 101 19.95 3.72 -1.78
N GLU A 102 19.46 4.85 -2.30
CA GLU A 102 18.30 4.92 -3.19
C GLU A 102 18.51 3.93 -4.35
N GLN A 103 17.63 2.94 -4.51
CA GLN A 103 17.30 2.36 -5.82
C GLN A 103 16.11 1.39 -5.74
N SER A 104 15.05 1.76 -6.45
CA SER A 104 13.88 0.96 -6.87
C SER A 104 13.27 0.02 -5.83
N ALA A 105 12.38 0.57 -5.02
CA ALA A 105 11.23 -0.19 -4.54
C ALA A 105 10.03 0.08 -5.48
N ASP A 106 10.11 -0.32 -6.75
CA ASP A 106 8.96 -0.26 -7.68
C ASP A 106 7.94 -1.36 -7.31
N SER A 107 7.31 -1.20 -6.16
CA SER A 107 6.25 -2.05 -5.63
C SER A 107 4.92 -1.64 -6.26
N PHE A 108 4.03 -2.58 -6.58
CA PHE A 108 2.65 -2.30 -7.00
C PHE A 108 1.94 -1.30 -6.07
N PHE A 109 2.32 -1.31 -4.79
CA PHE A 109 1.82 -0.40 -3.76
C PHE A 109 2.20 1.07 -3.97
N ASP A 110 3.31 1.38 -4.63
CA ASP A 110 3.74 2.75 -4.93
C ASP A 110 2.90 3.38 -6.06
N LEU A 111 2.27 2.56 -6.91
CA LEU A 111 1.34 3.01 -7.96
C LEU A 111 -0.03 3.42 -7.37
N LEU A 112 -0.50 2.67 -6.37
CA LEU A 112 -1.69 3.03 -5.61
C LEU A 112 -1.49 4.34 -4.85
N GLU A 113 -0.27 4.64 -4.39
CA GLU A 113 0.03 5.88 -3.67
C GLU A 113 -0.15 7.16 -4.50
N SER A 114 -0.02 7.12 -5.83
CA SER A 114 -0.19 8.33 -6.67
C SER A 114 -1.64 8.65 -7.06
N ASP A 115 -2.54 7.65 -7.13
CA ASP A 115 -3.90 7.80 -7.68
C ASP A 115 -5.04 7.63 -6.65
N VAL A 116 -4.74 7.27 -5.39
CA VAL A 116 -5.74 7.08 -4.30
C VAL A 116 -6.50 8.36 -3.93
N SER A 117 -6.17 9.53 -4.49
CA SER A 117 -6.94 10.76 -4.29
C SER A 117 -8.30 10.79 -5.01
N VAL A 118 -8.61 9.84 -5.91
CA VAL A 118 -9.81 9.92 -6.78
C VAL A 118 -10.84 8.81 -6.52
N LEU A 119 -10.51 7.78 -5.75
CA LEU A 119 -11.34 6.56 -5.62
C LEU A 119 -12.08 6.45 -4.28
N GLU A 120 -12.52 7.56 -3.69
CA GLU A 120 -13.11 7.61 -2.34
C GLU A 120 -14.55 7.05 -2.22
N GLU A 121 -15.14 6.45 -3.26
CA GLU A 121 -16.54 5.96 -3.20
C GLU A 121 -16.82 4.63 -3.92
N VAL A 122 -15.88 3.67 -3.91
CA VAL A 122 -16.20 2.29 -4.33
C VAL A 122 -15.73 1.29 -3.28
N HIS A 123 -16.65 0.44 -2.81
CA HIS A 123 -16.32 -0.66 -1.91
C HIS A 123 -15.23 -1.53 -2.56
N GLY A 124 -14.03 -1.55 -1.98
CA GLY A 124 -12.81 -2.06 -2.62
C GLY A 124 -12.86 -3.54 -3.08
N LYS A 125 -13.81 -4.32 -2.58
CA LYS A 125 -14.07 -5.69 -3.06
C LYS A 125 -14.65 -5.71 -4.48
N ASP A 126 -15.60 -4.82 -4.77
CA ASP A 126 -16.25 -4.76 -6.08
C ASP A 126 -15.30 -4.26 -7.17
N LEU A 127 -14.38 -3.36 -6.81
CA LEU A 127 -13.39 -2.81 -7.74
C LEU A 127 -12.26 -3.81 -8.04
N ARG A 128 -11.90 -4.65 -7.07
CA ARG A 128 -10.96 -5.76 -7.24
C ARG A 128 -11.55 -6.84 -8.14
N ASP A 129 -12.80 -7.23 -7.88
CA ASP A 129 -13.48 -8.23 -8.71
C ASP A 129 -13.66 -7.71 -10.15
N GLN A 130 -14.00 -6.43 -10.32
CA GLN A 130 -14.03 -5.79 -11.65
C GLN A 130 -12.66 -5.72 -12.35
N LEU A 131 -11.59 -5.40 -11.62
CA LEU A 131 -10.23 -5.41 -12.18
C LEU A 131 -9.82 -6.83 -12.58
N PHE A 132 -10.10 -7.82 -11.72
CA PHE A 132 -9.77 -9.21 -11.99
C PHE A 132 -10.55 -9.73 -13.21
N ASP A 133 -11.85 -9.48 -13.28
CA ASP A 133 -12.69 -9.82 -14.43
C ASP A 133 -12.18 -9.13 -15.70
N HIS A 134 -11.84 -7.84 -15.61
CA HIS A 134 -11.26 -7.09 -16.73
C HIS A 134 -9.93 -7.69 -17.20
N LEU A 135 -9.05 -8.09 -16.27
CA LEU A 135 -7.78 -8.72 -16.59
C LEU A 135 -7.98 -10.09 -17.23
N VAL A 136 -8.91 -10.92 -16.74
CA VAL A 136 -9.25 -12.22 -17.34
C VAL A 136 -9.77 -12.04 -18.78
N GLU A 137 -10.58 -11.02 -19.04
CA GLU A 137 -11.12 -10.74 -20.38
C GLU A 137 -10.04 -10.33 -21.39
N ILE A 138 -9.02 -9.59 -20.95
CA ILE A 138 -7.95 -9.10 -21.85
C ILE A 138 -6.78 -10.08 -21.94
N ASP A 139 -6.43 -10.73 -20.82
CA ASP A 139 -5.19 -11.48 -20.64
C ASP A 139 -5.19 -12.28 -19.32
N GLU A 140 -5.66 -13.52 -19.36
CA GLU A 140 -5.69 -14.45 -18.23
C GLU A 140 -4.33 -14.58 -17.50
N GLU A 141 -3.23 -14.49 -18.25
CA GLU A 141 -1.86 -14.55 -17.70
C GLU A 141 -1.56 -13.36 -16.77
N LEU A 142 -2.14 -12.18 -17.04
CA LEU A 142 -1.99 -11.01 -16.17
C LEU A 142 -2.86 -11.11 -14.91
N ALA A 143 -4.03 -11.74 -15.01
CA ALA A 143 -4.86 -12.04 -13.85
C ALA A 143 -4.18 -13.05 -12.91
N GLU A 144 -3.58 -14.11 -13.48
CA GLU A 144 -2.77 -15.07 -12.72
C GLU A 144 -1.52 -14.40 -12.12
N LEU A 145 -0.85 -13.53 -12.87
CA LEU A 145 0.28 -12.77 -12.36
C LEU A 145 -0.11 -11.88 -11.18
N LEU A 146 -1.24 -11.17 -11.27
CA LEU A 146 -1.77 -10.37 -10.17
C LEU A 146 -2.01 -11.25 -8.94
N PHE A 147 -2.65 -12.41 -9.11
CA PHE A 147 -2.86 -13.36 -8.03
C PHE A 147 -1.55 -13.83 -7.37
N PHE A 148 -0.51 -14.15 -8.16
CA PHE A 148 0.76 -14.57 -7.58
C PHE A 148 1.53 -13.41 -6.92
N GLU A 149 1.37 -12.17 -7.39
CA GLU A 149 1.90 -11.01 -6.67
C GLU A 149 1.16 -10.77 -5.34
N GLU A 150 -0.16 -10.94 -5.30
CA GLU A 150 -0.99 -10.86 -4.08
C GLU A 150 -0.55 -11.92 -3.06
N GLU A 151 -0.32 -13.15 -3.50
CA GLU A 151 0.16 -14.22 -2.61
C GLU A 151 1.64 -14.06 -2.19
N GLY A 152 2.33 -13.01 -2.67
CA GLY A 152 3.69 -12.67 -2.26
C GLY A 152 4.77 -13.56 -2.86
N TYR A 153 4.50 -14.22 -3.98
CA TYR A 153 5.50 -15.06 -4.66
C TYR A 153 6.66 -14.22 -5.18
N SER A 154 7.87 -14.76 -5.07
CA SER A 154 9.06 -14.15 -5.68
C SER A 154 9.03 -14.27 -7.20
N ALA A 155 9.79 -13.43 -7.90
CA ALA A 155 9.88 -13.48 -9.37
C ALA A 155 10.39 -14.84 -9.91
N ASP A 156 11.17 -15.59 -9.12
CA ASP A 156 11.56 -16.96 -9.49
C ASP A 156 10.39 -17.93 -9.43
N GLU A 157 9.61 -17.87 -8.36
CA GLU A 157 8.48 -18.76 -8.17
C GLU A 157 7.38 -18.45 -9.17
N ILE A 158 7.13 -17.16 -9.44
CA ILE A 158 6.20 -16.73 -10.50
C ILE A 158 6.67 -17.24 -11.86
N ALA A 159 7.97 -17.12 -12.18
CA ALA A 159 8.49 -17.65 -13.43
C ALA A 159 8.28 -19.16 -13.55
N GLY A 160 8.45 -19.91 -12.45
CA GLY A 160 8.16 -21.33 -12.39
C GLY A 160 6.67 -21.66 -12.53
N LYS A 161 5.77 -20.85 -11.95
CA LYS A 161 4.31 -21.03 -12.00
C LYS A 161 3.73 -20.72 -13.39
N LEU A 162 4.18 -19.63 -13.99
CA LEU A 162 3.76 -19.19 -15.33
C LEU A 162 4.57 -19.84 -16.47
N ASN A 163 5.42 -20.83 -16.15
CA ASN A 163 6.30 -21.51 -17.11
C ASN A 163 7.13 -20.53 -17.97
N TYR A 164 7.60 -19.45 -17.38
CA TYR A 164 8.51 -18.52 -18.03
C TYR A 164 9.95 -19.00 -17.98
N ASP A 165 10.64 -18.87 -19.12
CA ASP A 165 12.06 -19.24 -19.25
C ASP A 165 13.01 -18.30 -18.49
N SER A 166 12.53 -17.17 -17.95
CA SER A 166 13.36 -16.23 -17.20
C SER A 166 12.55 -15.26 -16.33
N ARG A 167 13.18 -14.76 -15.25
CA ARG A 167 12.66 -13.65 -14.44
C ARG A 167 12.37 -12.39 -15.25
N GLN A 168 13.11 -12.18 -16.35
CA GLN A 168 12.91 -11.01 -17.21
C GLN A 168 11.51 -11.00 -17.82
N LYS A 169 10.94 -12.16 -18.14
CA LYS A 169 9.56 -12.26 -18.60
C LYS A 169 8.56 -11.85 -17.53
N VAL A 170 8.80 -12.22 -16.26
CA VAL A 170 8.00 -11.73 -15.12
C VAL A 170 8.02 -10.21 -15.04
N TYR A 171 9.19 -9.57 -15.09
CA TYR A 171 9.27 -8.10 -15.05
C TYR A 171 8.55 -7.42 -16.23
N ASN A 172 8.62 -8.02 -17.42
CA ASN A 172 7.88 -7.51 -18.58
C ASN A 172 6.37 -7.70 -18.41
N ALA A 173 5.93 -8.82 -17.83
CA ALA A 173 4.53 -9.07 -17.52
C ALA A 173 4.01 -8.13 -16.43
N LYS A 174 4.80 -7.84 -15.39
CA LYS A 174 4.48 -6.81 -14.37
C LYS A 174 4.28 -5.43 -15.00
N LYS A 175 5.12 -5.04 -15.97
CA LYS A 175 4.94 -3.79 -16.73
C LYS A 175 3.65 -3.77 -17.54
N ARG A 176 3.23 -4.91 -18.10
CA ARG A 176 1.95 -5.04 -18.82
C ARG A 176 0.78 -4.97 -17.87
N LEU A 177 0.84 -5.68 -16.75
CA LEU A 177 -0.15 -5.64 -15.67
C LEU A 177 -0.36 -4.20 -15.19
N ARG A 178 0.72 -3.47 -14.90
CA ARG A 178 0.67 -2.05 -14.53
C ARG A 178 -0.13 -1.21 -15.54
N ARG A 179 0.19 -1.33 -16.84
CA ARG A 179 -0.50 -0.58 -17.90
C ARG A 179 -1.98 -0.96 -18.03
N ALA A 180 -2.30 -2.23 -17.78
CA ALA A 180 -3.69 -2.70 -17.77
C ALA A 180 -4.47 -2.09 -16.60
N CYS A 181 -3.87 -2.06 -15.40
CA CYS A 181 -4.46 -1.40 -14.23
C CYS A 181 -4.65 0.11 -14.44
N GLU A 182 -3.64 0.80 -14.99
CA GLU A 182 -3.73 2.24 -15.33
C GLU A 182 -4.91 2.50 -16.29
N LYS A 183 -5.03 1.68 -17.35
CA LYS A 183 -6.14 1.80 -18.31
C LYS A 183 -7.50 1.51 -17.68
N PHE A 184 -7.60 0.51 -16.80
CA PHE A 184 -8.82 0.21 -16.07
C PHE A 184 -9.25 1.39 -15.20
N ILE A 185 -8.32 2.00 -14.46
CA ILE A 185 -8.56 3.20 -13.64
C ILE A 185 -9.00 4.38 -14.51
N ASP A 186 -8.36 4.60 -15.67
CA ASP A 186 -8.76 5.66 -16.60
C ASP A 186 -10.17 5.45 -17.17
N ASN A 187 -10.58 4.19 -17.39
CA ASN A 187 -11.95 3.87 -17.82
C ASN A 187 -12.98 4.13 -16.72
N LEU A 188 -12.63 3.96 -15.44
CA LEU A 188 -13.53 4.26 -14.31
C LEU A 188 -13.76 5.77 -14.12
N LYS A 189 -12.84 6.62 -14.61
CA LYS A 189 -12.95 8.09 -14.54
C LYS A 189 -13.88 8.68 -15.61
N ASN A 190 -14.29 7.90 -16.61
CA ASN A 190 -15.15 8.33 -17.73
C ASN A 190 -16.55 7.75 -17.62
#